data_AF-A0A0D7AMP6-F1
#
_entry.id   AF-A0A0D7AMP6-F1
#
_cell.length_a   1.000
_cell.length_b   1.000
_cell.length_c   1.000
_cell.angle_alpha   90.00
_cell.angle_beta   90.00
_cell.angle_gamma   90.00
#
_symmetry.space_group_name_H-M   'P 1'
#
loop_
_entity.id
_entity.type
_entity.pdbx_description
1 polymer ?
#
loop_
_entity_poly.entity_id
_entity_poly.type
_entity_poly.pdbx_seq_one_letter_code
_entity_poly.pdbx_strand_id
1 'polypeptide(L)'
;PATTILDVSGSPPHVHRPLTQPVEHPLRLNVTTAVVLSIVVTVLSYFTSEALVNSLEGLVHAHSSISEEWLTLIAIPIISNAAEHATAVVIATKGKFDLVIGVVVGNCIQSALFVIPLLVLVAWGMDKSLTLKFDSLE
;
A
#
# COMPACT_ATOMS: atom_id res chain seq x y z
N PRO A 1 14.75 -18.03 65.68
CA PRO A 1 13.42 -18.51 66.13
C PRO A 1 12.38 -18.38 65.00
N ALA A 2 11.89 -19.53 64.54
CA ALA A 2 10.62 -19.80 63.86
C ALA A 2 10.26 -19.12 62.50
N THR A 3 10.42 -19.95 61.48
CA THR A 3 9.75 -20.07 60.17
C THR A 3 8.22 -20.27 60.23
N THR A 4 7.50 -19.79 59.20
CA THR A 4 6.19 -20.27 58.66
C THR A 4 6.02 -19.57 57.27
N ILE A 5 6.18 -20.12 56.03
CA ILE A 5 5.60 -21.29 55.28
C ILE A 5 4.07 -21.07 55.15
N LEU A 6 3.37 -20.74 54.03
CA LEU A 6 3.47 -20.95 52.57
C LEU A 6 2.62 -19.90 51.82
N ASP A 7 3.03 -19.51 50.61
CA ASP A 7 2.10 -19.57 49.47
C ASP A 7 2.88 -20.03 48.22
N VAL A 8 2.38 -21.09 47.61
CA VAL A 8 2.87 -21.73 46.40
C VAL A 8 1.82 -21.43 45.34
N SER A 9 2.02 -20.41 44.53
CA SER A 9 1.49 -20.34 43.16
C SER A 9 1.86 -19.00 42.50
N GLY A 10 2.27 -19.05 41.24
CA GLY A 10 2.04 -17.92 40.34
C GLY A 10 3.27 -17.32 39.69
N SER A 11 3.83 -18.05 38.72
CA SER A 11 4.57 -17.53 37.55
C SER A 11 5.85 -16.73 37.83
N PRO A 12 6.95 -16.91 37.07
CA PRO A 12 8.00 -15.89 37.09
C PRO A 12 7.35 -14.54 36.72
N PRO A 13 7.69 -13.43 37.41
CA PRO A 13 7.23 -12.13 36.98
C PRO A 13 7.64 -12.01 35.51
N HIS A 14 6.67 -11.72 34.64
CA HIS A 14 6.96 -11.37 33.26
C HIS A 14 7.91 -10.18 33.32
N VAL A 15 9.21 -10.48 33.27
CA VAL A 15 10.25 -9.51 32.99
C VAL A 15 9.85 -9.00 31.62
N HIS A 16 9.15 -7.87 31.58
CA HIS A 16 9.11 -7.02 30.42
C HIS A 16 10.57 -6.68 30.15
N ARG A 17 11.23 -7.56 29.39
CA ARG A 17 12.44 -7.24 28.65
C ARG A 17 12.04 -5.96 27.92
N PRO A 18 12.63 -4.80 28.24
CA PRO A 18 12.46 -3.67 27.36
C PRO A 18 12.89 -4.21 26.01
N LEU A 19 11.96 -4.28 25.05
CA LEU A 19 12.35 -4.45 23.68
C LEU A 19 13.20 -3.21 23.44
N THR A 20 14.52 -3.36 23.54
CA THR A 20 15.45 -2.54 22.79
C THR A 20 15.02 -2.74 21.34
N GLN A 21 13.98 -2.00 20.93
CA GLN A 21 13.70 -1.70 19.55
C GLN A 21 15.06 -1.24 19.04
N PRO A 22 15.64 -1.88 18.01
CA PRO A 22 16.79 -1.31 17.37
C PRO A 22 16.40 0.12 17.07
N VAL A 23 17.12 1.09 17.66
CA VAL A 23 16.98 2.48 17.25
C VAL A 23 17.56 2.48 15.85
N GLU A 24 16.71 2.15 14.86
CA GLU A 24 17.04 2.37 13.47
C GLU A 24 17.28 3.86 13.38
N HIS A 25 18.55 4.26 13.21
CA HIS A 25 18.87 5.64 12.89
C HIS A 25 18.05 6.00 11.66
N PRO A 26 17.03 6.88 11.79
CA PRO A 26 16.20 7.19 10.65
C PRO A 26 17.14 7.83 9.62
N LEU A 27 17.22 7.23 8.45
CA LEU A 27 18.02 7.75 7.36
C LEU A 27 17.33 9.03 6.90
N ARG A 28 17.76 10.18 7.44
CA ARG A 28 17.12 11.48 7.20
C ARG A 28 17.62 12.03 5.88
N LEU A 29 16.79 11.94 4.85
CA LEU A 29 17.01 12.63 3.59
C LEU A 29 16.71 14.12 3.76
N ASN A 30 17.53 14.96 3.12
CA ASN A 30 17.21 16.38 3.00
C ASN A 30 15.91 16.55 2.18
N VAL A 31 15.05 17.50 2.57
CA VAL A 31 13.74 17.72 1.92
C VAL A 31 13.93 17.99 0.42
N THR A 32 14.94 18.77 0.06
CA THR A 32 15.29 19.03 -1.36
C THR A 32 15.61 17.74 -2.10
N THR A 33 16.40 16.85 -1.50
CA THR A 33 16.76 15.56 -2.10
C THR A 33 15.53 14.65 -2.22
N ALA A 34 14.65 14.63 -1.22
CA ALA A 34 13.42 13.85 -1.25
C ALA A 34 12.47 14.32 -2.36
N VAL A 35 12.29 15.64 -2.52
CA VAL A 35 11.44 16.22 -3.58
C VAL A 35 12.03 15.94 -4.96
N VAL A 36 13.33 16.17 -5.14
CA VAL A 36 14.00 15.89 -6.43
C VAL A 36 13.88 14.40 -6.78
N LEU A 37 14.11 13.51 -5.82
CA LEU A 37 13.98 12.07 -6.03
C LEU A 37 12.55 11.67 -6.38
N SER A 38 11.55 12.25 -5.70
CA SER A 38 10.13 11.99 -6.00
C SER A 38 9.79 12.39 -7.43
N ILE A 39 10.23 13.56 -7.90
CA ILE A 39 9.98 14.02 -9.27
C ILE A 39 10.63 13.07 -10.28
N VAL A 40 11.89 12.68 -10.05
CA VAL A 40 12.61 11.76 -10.94
C VAL A 40 11.91 10.41 -11.03
N VAL A 41 11.48 9.84 -9.89
CA VAL A 41 10.75 8.57 -9.86
C VAL A 41 9.39 8.69 -10.55
N THR A 42 8.65 9.80 -10.35
CA THR A 42 7.38 10.02 -11.04
C THR A 42 7.54 10.10 -12.54
N VAL A 43 8.57 10.79 -13.05
CA VAL A 43 8.86 10.87 -14.49
C VAL A 43 9.21 9.50 -15.05
N LEU A 44 10.06 8.74 -14.36
CA LEU A 44 10.40 7.38 -14.79
C LEU A 44 9.19 6.42 -14.74
N SER A 45 8.34 6.58 -13.72
CA SER A 45 7.09 5.82 -13.59
C SER A 45 6.11 6.14 -14.70
N TYR A 46 6.05 7.38 -15.18
CA TYR A 46 5.22 7.77 -16.31
C TYR A 46 5.61 7.00 -17.58
N PHE A 47 6.89 7.01 -17.95
CA PHE A 47 7.38 6.23 -19.10
C PHE A 47 7.13 4.72 -18.94
N THR A 48 7.31 4.21 -17.72
CA THR A 48 7.05 2.80 -17.42
C THR A 48 5.57 2.46 -17.55
N SER A 49 4.67 3.36 -17.13
CA SER A 49 3.22 3.19 -17.25
C SER A 49 2.77 3.18 -18.71
N GLU A 50 3.33 4.04 -19.56
CA GLU A 50 3.03 4.04 -20.99
C GLU A 50 3.49 2.72 -21.65
N ALA A 51 4.72 2.28 -21.35
CA ALA A 51 5.22 1.00 -21.84
C ALA A 51 4.39 -0.19 -21.34
N LEU A 52 3.91 -0.14 -20.09
CA LEU A 52 3.04 -1.16 -19.51
C LEU A 52 1.71 -1.23 -20.26
N VAL A 53 1.03 -0.10 -20.46
CA VAL A 53 -0.27 -0.06 -21.17
C VAL A 53 -0.11 -0.58 -22.60
N ASN A 54 0.93 -0.13 -23.32
CA ASN A 54 1.22 -0.63 -24.68
C ASN A 54 1.47 -2.16 -24.71
N SER A 55 2.11 -2.68 -23.66
CA SER A 55 2.34 -4.13 -23.53
C SER A 55 1.04 -4.89 -23.24
N LEU A 56 0.11 -4.30 -22.46
CA LEU A 56 -1.20 -4.89 -22.20
C LEU A 56 -2.04 -4.96 -23.48
N GLU A 57 -2.10 -3.88 -24.26
CA GLU A 57 -2.79 -3.87 -25.55
C GLU A 57 -2.23 -4.93 -26.51
N GLY A 58 -0.90 -5.04 -26.60
CA GLY A 58 -0.24 -6.08 -27.41
C GLY A 58 -0.51 -7.50 -26.91
N LEU A 59 -0.58 -7.71 -25.59
CA LEU A 59 -0.87 -9.01 -24.99
C LEU A 59 -2.31 -9.46 -25.29
N VAL A 60 -3.29 -8.57 -25.15
CA VAL A 60 -4.71 -8.84 -25.43
C VAL A 60 -4.92 -9.12 -26.93
N HIS A 61 -4.25 -8.38 -27.82
CA HIS A 61 -4.31 -8.63 -29.26
C HIS A 61 -3.69 -9.98 -29.66
N ALA A 62 -2.58 -10.38 -29.03
CA ALA A 62 -1.91 -11.64 -29.32
C ALA A 62 -2.63 -12.86 -28.73
N HIS A 63 -3.38 -12.69 -27.63
CA HIS A 63 -4.04 -13.76 -26.91
C HIS A 63 -5.48 -13.39 -26.57
N SER A 64 -6.42 -13.70 -27.47
CA SER A 64 -7.86 -13.41 -27.33
C SER A 64 -8.53 -14.10 -26.13
N SER A 65 -7.84 -15.02 -25.46
CA SER A 65 -8.34 -15.70 -24.26
C SER A 65 -8.06 -14.94 -22.96
N ILE A 66 -7.26 -13.87 -22.99
CA ILE A 66 -6.92 -13.06 -21.81
C ILE A 66 -7.87 -11.85 -21.77
N SER A 67 -8.62 -11.71 -20.67
CA SER A 67 -9.52 -10.56 -20.46
C SER A 67 -8.72 -9.31 -20.13
N GLU A 68 -8.97 -8.25 -20.89
CA GLU A 68 -8.42 -6.91 -20.65
C GLU A 68 -8.90 -6.35 -19.30
N GLU A 69 -10.15 -6.64 -18.94
CA GLU A 69 -10.75 -6.24 -17.67
C GLU A 69 -10.06 -6.92 -16.50
N TRP A 70 -9.72 -8.21 -16.59
CA TRP A 70 -8.98 -8.89 -15.53
C TRP A 70 -7.59 -8.29 -15.32
N LEU A 71 -6.86 -7.99 -16.40
CA LEU A 71 -5.55 -7.37 -16.30
C LEU A 71 -5.64 -5.99 -15.66
N THR A 72 -6.61 -5.19 -16.07
CA THR A 72 -6.75 -3.79 -15.64
C THR A 72 -7.33 -3.67 -14.23
N LEU A 73 -8.32 -4.48 -13.87
CA LEU A 73 -9.02 -4.41 -12.58
C LEU A 73 -8.34 -5.23 -11.48
N ILE A 74 -7.62 -6.30 -11.81
CA ILE A 74 -7.01 -7.20 -10.81
C ILE A 74 -5.49 -7.12 -10.84
N ALA A 75 -4.86 -7.37 -11.99
CA ALA A 75 -3.40 -7.48 -12.04
C ALA A 75 -2.69 -6.14 -11.76
N ILE A 76 -3.15 -5.04 -12.37
CA ILE A 76 -2.53 -3.71 -12.19
C ILE A 76 -2.61 -3.24 -10.73
N PRO A 77 -3.77 -3.27 -10.03
CA PRO A 77 -3.83 -2.81 -8.64
C PRO A 77 -2.97 -3.63 -7.68
N ILE A 78 -2.87 -4.96 -7.90
CA ILE A 78 -2.03 -5.83 -7.08
C ILE A 78 -0.55 -5.44 -7.19
N ILE A 79 -0.05 -5.29 -8.42
CA ILE A 79 1.37 -4.96 -8.67
C ILE A 79 1.67 -3.54 -8.17
N SER A 80 0.75 -2.60 -8.40
CA SER A 80 0.91 -1.19 -8.02
C SER A 80 0.99 -0.99 -6.51
N ASN A 81 0.32 -1.83 -5.74
CA ASN A 81 0.29 -1.75 -4.27
C ASN A 81 1.17 -2.83 -3.58
N ALA A 82 1.97 -3.58 -4.33
CA ALA A 82 2.72 -4.72 -3.79
C ALA A 82 3.77 -4.31 -2.75
N ALA A 83 4.50 -3.21 -2.98
CA ALA A 83 5.58 -2.77 -2.10
C ALA A 83 5.06 -2.23 -0.76
N GLU A 84 3.96 -1.48 -0.78
CA GLU A 84 3.28 -1.00 0.41
C GLU A 84 2.69 -2.16 1.20
N HIS A 85 2.03 -3.11 0.53
CA HIS A 85 1.50 -4.30 1.19
C HIS A 85 2.61 -5.19 1.79
N ALA A 86 3.73 -5.36 1.10
CA ALA A 86 4.89 -6.08 1.64
C ALA A 86 5.44 -5.40 2.91
N THR A 87 5.54 -4.07 2.90
CA THR A 87 5.95 -3.29 4.08
C THR A 87 4.93 -3.40 5.21
N ALA A 88 3.63 -3.36 4.89
CA ALA A 88 2.54 -3.54 5.84
C ALA A 88 2.60 -4.93 6.51
N VAL A 89 2.87 -6.00 5.76
CA VAL A 89 3.04 -7.35 6.31
C VAL A 89 4.26 -7.39 7.25
N VAL A 90 5.39 -6.78 6.87
CA VAL A 90 6.56 -6.69 7.76
C VAL A 90 6.25 -5.91 9.04
N ILE A 91 5.47 -4.83 8.97
CA ILE A 91 5.05 -4.06 10.15
C ILE A 91 4.04 -4.86 11.00
N ALA A 92 3.14 -5.62 10.36
CA ALA A 92 2.16 -6.47 11.04
C ALA A 92 2.82 -7.61 11.83
N THR A 93 3.85 -8.25 11.27
CA THR A 93 4.62 -9.29 11.99
C THR A 93 5.32 -8.78 13.25
N LYS A 94 5.53 -7.45 13.36
CA LYS A 94 6.05 -6.79 14.56
C LYS A 94 4.96 -6.45 15.59
N GLY A 95 3.73 -6.91 15.40
CA GLY A 95 2.59 -6.68 16.29
C GLY A 95 2.00 -5.27 16.20
N LYS A 96 2.35 -4.48 15.17
CA LYS A 96 1.90 -3.09 14.99
C LYS A 96 0.69 -3.00 14.05
N PHE A 97 -0.39 -3.72 14.37
CA PHE A 97 -1.55 -3.83 13.49
C PHE A 97 -2.31 -2.50 13.33
N ASP A 98 -2.38 -1.68 14.38
CA ASP A 98 -3.04 -0.35 14.32
C ASP A 98 -2.37 0.59 13.31
N LEU A 99 -1.02 0.54 13.22
CA LEU A 99 -0.26 1.30 12.23
C LEU A 99 -0.56 0.82 10.81
N VAL A 100 -0.69 -0.49 10.62
CA VAL A 100 -0.99 -1.10 9.32
C VAL A 100 -2.39 -0.74 8.85
N ILE A 101 -3.39 -0.85 9.72
CA ILE A 101 -4.77 -0.45 9.41
C ILE A 101 -4.85 1.03 9.07
N GLY A 102 -4.15 1.89 9.83
CA GLY A 102 -4.11 3.33 9.53
C GLY A 102 -3.56 3.64 8.12
N VAL A 103 -2.47 2.98 7.73
CA VAL A 103 -1.87 3.16 6.38
C VAL A 103 -2.80 2.64 5.29
N VAL A 104 -3.29 1.40 5.42
CA VAL A 104 -4.10 0.75 4.38
C VAL A 104 -5.44 1.45 4.19
N VAL A 105 -6.16 1.74 5.29
CA VAL A 105 -7.47 2.41 5.21
C VAL A 105 -7.31 3.85 4.70
N GLY A 106 -6.25 4.55 5.12
CA GLY A 106 -5.96 5.90 4.63
C GLY A 106 -5.77 5.94 3.12
N ASN A 107 -4.99 5.00 2.56
CA ASN A 107 -4.75 4.90 1.11
C ASN A 107 -6.04 4.53 0.34
N CYS A 108 -6.88 3.64 0.88
CA CYS A 108 -8.18 3.30 0.29
C CYS A 108 -9.14 4.51 0.25
N ILE A 109 -9.27 5.25 1.36
CA ILE A 109 -10.16 6.41 1.43
C ILE A 109 -9.65 7.52 0.50
N GLN A 110 -8.35 7.75 0.45
CA GLN A 110 -7.76 8.76 -0.43
C GLN A 110 -7.97 8.42 -1.92
N SER A 111 -7.72 7.16 -2.31
CA SER A 111 -7.96 6.74 -3.69
C SER A 111 -9.44 6.84 -4.07
N ALA A 112 -10.35 6.40 -3.19
CA ALA A 112 -11.79 6.42 -3.47
C ALA A 112 -12.41 7.82 -3.50
N LEU A 113 -12.08 8.69 -2.53
CA LEU A 113 -12.75 9.99 -2.36
C LEU A 113 -12.05 11.14 -3.08
N PHE A 114 -10.77 10.99 -3.43
CA PHE A 114 -10.01 12.05 -4.09
C PHE A 114 -9.57 11.65 -5.49
N VAL A 115 -8.91 10.51 -5.65
CA VAL A 115 -8.31 10.13 -6.94
C VAL A 115 -9.37 9.82 -7.99
N ILE A 116 -10.36 8.97 -7.69
CA ILE A 116 -11.41 8.61 -8.66
C ILE A 116 -12.24 9.84 -9.09
N PRO A 117 -12.76 10.70 -8.19
CA PRO A 117 -13.50 11.89 -8.60
C PRO A 117 -12.64 12.88 -9.41
N LEU A 118 -11.36 13.03 -9.06
CA LEU A 118 -10.43 13.87 -9.82
C LEU A 118 -10.23 13.35 -11.24
N LEU A 119 -10.09 12.03 -11.42
CA LEU A 119 -9.97 11.41 -12.76
C LEU A 119 -11.21 11.66 -13.62
N VAL A 120 -12.42 11.61 -13.04
CA VAL A 120 -13.66 11.94 -13.75
C VAL A 120 -13.67 13.41 -14.20
N LEU A 121 -13.27 14.33 -13.33
CA LEU A 121 -13.20 15.76 -13.68
C LEU A 121 -12.17 16.05 -14.77
N VAL A 122 -10.99 15.40 -14.73
CA VAL A 122 -9.96 15.53 -15.77
C VAL A 122 -10.48 14.99 -17.11
N ALA A 123 -11.19 13.87 -17.10
CA ALA A 123 -11.76 13.31 -18.31
C ALA A 123 -12.80 14.24 -18.97
N TRP A 124 -13.64 14.91 -18.18
CA TRP A 124 -14.54 15.94 -18.68
C TRP A 124 -13.78 17.12 -19.30
N GLY A 125 -12.64 17.51 -18.72
CA GLY A 125 -11.77 18.54 -19.30
C GLY A 125 -11.08 18.13 -20.61
N MET A 126 -11.04 16.83 -20.93
CA MET A 126 -10.50 16.27 -22.17
C MET A 126 -11.61 15.88 -23.17
N ASP A 127 -12.85 16.35 -22.95
CA ASP A 127 -14.05 15.98 -23.73
C ASP A 127 -14.33 14.46 -23.79
N LYS A 128 -13.83 13.69 -22.82
CA LYS A 128 -14.14 12.25 -22.67
C LYS A 128 -15.26 12.06 -21.65
N SER A 129 -16.35 11.42 -22.08
CA SER A 129 -17.49 11.10 -21.21
C SER A 129 -17.20 9.90 -20.30
N LEU A 130 -16.38 10.11 -19.26
CA LEU A 130 -16.26 9.20 -18.13
C LEU A 130 -17.40 9.51 -17.14
N THR A 131 -18.17 8.50 -16.78
CA THR A 131 -19.23 8.58 -15.76
C THR A 131 -18.88 7.63 -14.62
N LEU A 132 -19.15 8.03 -13.39
CA LEU A 132 -19.08 7.18 -12.20
C LEU A 132 -20.28 6.20 -12.15
N LYS A 133 -20.50 5.46 -13.23
CA LYS A 133 -21.62 4.52 -13.37
C LYS A 133 -21.09 3.12 -13.08
N PHE A 134 -21.29 2.67 -11.85
CA PHE A 134 -21.06 1.28 -11.47
C PHE A 134 -22.11 0.41 -12.16
N ASP A 135 -21.68 -0.67 -12.82
CA ASP A 135 -22.61 -1.69 -13.31
C ASP A 135 -23.19 -2.46 -12.12
N SER A 136 -24.31 -3.17 -12.28
CA SER A 136 -24.99 -3.84 -11.14
C SER A 136 -24.21 -5.02 -10.54
N LEU A 137 -23.04 -5.35 -11.10
CA LEU A 137 -22.13 -6.41 -10.65
C LEU A 137 -20.76 -5.86 -10.16
N GLU A 138 -20.56 -4.54 -10.16
CA GLU A 138 -19.46 -3.84 -9.47
C GLU A 138 -19.90 -3.35 -8.09
#